data_AF-A0A920V1V3-F1
#
_entry.id   AF-A0A920V1V3-F1
#
_cell.length_a   1.000
_cell.length_b   1.000
_cell.length_c   1.000
_cell.angle_alpha   90.00
_cell.angle_beta   90.00
_cell.angle_gamma   90.00
#
_symmetry.space_group_name_H-M   'P 1'
#
loop_
_entity.id
_entity.type
_entity.pdbx_description
1 polymer ?
#
loop_
_entity_poly.entity_id
_entity_poly.type
_entity_poly.pdbx_seq_one_letter_code
_entity_poly.pdbx_strand_id
1 'polypeptide(L)'
;MSKSGLTDQLKTRLKGHVGKYKGCSGWLVWDEPNRVEMFRAAETVRWLKKTWPKTLVYSNAYPMGATANRYYGGKPPADGYSYEQYLRDFSRIVGSDVVMYDAYIFREGGGTGNPFPTMNTARKVALDTASRTGRSSSRTLTSGEVTACRANRMSACRSLPI
;
A
#
# COMPACT_ATOMS: atom_id res chain seq x y z
N MET A 1 3.76 -17.00 9.05
CA MET A 1 5.23 -16.97 8.88
C MET A 1 5.89 -17.19 10.23
N SER A 2 7.05 -17.85 10.32
CA SER A 2 7.76 -17.95 11.59
C SER A 2 8.25 -16.57 12.03
N LYS A 3 8.45 -16.37 13.35
CA LYS A 3 9.03 -15.12 13.89
C LYS A 3 10.45 -14.84 13.36
N SER A 4 11.07 -15.80 12.68
CA SER A 4 12.43 -15.74 12.14
C SER A 4 12.59 -14.90 10.87
N GLY A 5 11.51 -14.44 10.23
CA GLY A 5 11.61 -13.61 9.03
C GLY A 5 12.13 -14.35 7.79
N LEU A 6 12.94 -13.67 6.96
CA LEU A 6 13.44 -14.17 5.68
C LEU A 6 14.72 -15.01 5.84
N THR A 7 14.57 -16.31 6.09
CA THR A 7 15.72 -17.24 6.21
C THR A 7 16.24 -17.72 4.85
N ASP A 8 17.47 -18.22 4.79
CA ASP A 8 18.03 -18.79 3.55
C ASP A 8 17.27 -20.04 3.08
N GLN A 9 16.81 -20.87 4.01
CA GLN A 9 15.93 -22.00 3.70
C GLN A 9 14.63 -21.52 3.03
N LEU A 10 14.05 -20.42 3.51
CA LEU A 10 12.86 -19.83 2.89
C LEU A 10 13.17 -19.29 1.49
N LYS A 11 14.28 -18.58 1.29
CA LYS A 11 14.72 -18.10 -0.03
C LYS A 11 14.86 -19.25 -1.03
N THR A 12 15.50 -20.35 -0.62
CA THR A 12 15.65 -21.56 -1.45
C THR A 12 14.30 -22.15 -1.83
N ARG A 13 13.38 -22.28 -0.87
CA ARG A 13 12.03 -22.79 -1.13
C ARG A 13 11.25 -21.89 -2.11
N LEU A 14 11.32 -20.57 -1.93
CA LEU A 14 10.65 -19.61 -2.82
C LEU A 14 11.19 -19.70 -4.25
N LYS A 15 12.51 -19.80 -4.43
CA LYS A 15 13.12 -20.03 -5.75
C LYS A 15 12.64 -21.33 -6.39
N GLY A 16 12.55 -22.41 -5.60
CA GLY A 16 12.02 -23.69 -6.06
C GLY A 16 10.56 -23.60 -6.53
N HIS A 17 9.71 -22.83 -5.83
CA HIS A 17 8.32 -22.64 -6.24
C HIS A 17 8.19 -21.91 -7.57
N VAL A 18 8.94 -20.82 -7.78
CA VAL A 18 8.91 -20.09 -9.06
C VAL A 18 9.44 -20.93 -10.21
N GLY A 19 10.50 -21.71 -9.97
CA GLY A 19 11.06 -22.61 -10.98
C GLY A 19 10.10 -23.75 -11.38
N LYS A 20 9.35 -24.30 -10.42
CA LYS A 20 8.43 -25.41 -10.65
C LYS A 20 7.09 -24.97 -11.22
N TYR A 21 6.54 -23.85 -10.76
CA TYR A 21 5.20 -23.39 -11.10
C TYR A 21 5.25 -22.08 -11.87
N LYS A 22 5.02 -22.16 -13.19
CA LYS A 22 4.90 -20.97 -14.05
C LYS A 22 3.64 -20.18 -13.68
N GLY A 23 3.70 -18.85 -13.79
CA GLY A 23 2.54 -17.97 -13.58
C GLY A 23 2.47 -17.25 -12.24
N CYS A 24 3.51 -17.30 -11.42
CA CYS A 24 3.60 -16.46 -10.21
C CYS A 24 3.81 -14.99 -10.60
N SER A 25 2.70 -14.24 -10.74
CA SER A 25 2.71 -12.81 -11.09
C SER A 25 2.83 -11.89 -9.87
N GLY A 26 2.70 -12.42 -8.65
CA GLY A 26 2.85 -11.62 -7.44
C GLY A 26 2.96 -12.41 -6.15
N TRP A 27 3.37 -11.72 -5.10
CA TRP A 27 3.61 -12.21 -3.76
C TRP A 27 2.86 -11.38 -2.73
N LEU A 28 2.02 -12.03 -1.94
CA LEU A 28 1.51 -11.50 -0.68
C LEU A 28 2.56 -11.77 0.40
N VAL A 29 3.14 -10.70 0.93
CA VAL A 29 4.16 -10.72 1.99
C VAL A 29 3.54 -10.26 3.28
N TRP A 30 3.41 -11.19 4.22
CA TRP A 30 2.90 -10.92 5.57
C TRP A 30 1.45 -10.44 5.59
N ASP A 31 0.66 -11.09 6.43
CA ASP A 31 -0.73 -10.72 6.67
C ASP A 31 -0.80 -9.91 7.96
N GLU A 32 -1.36 -8.71 7.88
CA GLU A 32 -1.60 -7.80 8.99
C GLU A 32 -0.40 -7.62 9.96
N PRO A 33 0.78 -7.18 9.49
CA PRO A 33 1.90 -6.93 10.37
C PRO A 33 1.58 -5.78 11.32
N ASN A 34 1.94 -5.94 12.59
CA ASN A 34 2.10 -4.82 13.49
C ASN A 34 3.38 -4.02 13.15
N ARG A 35 3.55 -2.84 13.75
CA ARG A 35 4.69 -1.95 13.44
C ARG A 35 6.06 -2.62 13.58
N VAL A 36 6.25 -3.46 14.60
CA VAL A 36 7.52 -4.19 14.81
C VAL A 36 7.76 -5.20 13.68
N GLU A 37 6.70 -5.88 13.25
CA GLU A 37 6.75 -6.88 12.17
C GLU A 37 6.94 -6.27 10.79
N MET A 38 6.51 -5.02 10.57
CA MET A 38 6.67 -4.32 9.29
C MET A 38 8.13 -4.33 8.81
N PHE A 39 9.11 -4.23 9.71
CA PHE A 39 10.53 -4.26 9.35
C PHE A 39 10.98 -5.63 8.79
N ARG A 40 10.39 -6.72 9.30
CA ARG A 40 10.63 -8.08 8.79
C ARG A 40 9.94 -8.29 7.45
N ALA A 41 8.71 -7.79 7.30
CA ALA A 41 8.01 -7.79 6.03
C ALA A 41 8.82 -7.01 4.97
N ALA A 42 9.35 -5.84 5.33
CA ALA A 42 10.15 -4.99 4.45
C ALA A 42 11.42 -5.68 3.93
N GLU A 43 12.10 -6.48 4.75
CA GLU A 43 13.24 -7.29 4.32
C GLU A 43 12.84 -8.27 3.20
N THR A 44 11.72 -8.96 3.40
CA THR A 44 11.16 -9.89 2.41
C THR A 44 10.77 -9.16 1.13
N VAL A 45 10.08 -8.02 1.24
CA VAL A 45 9.68 -7.21 0.09
C VAL A 45 10.90 -6.77 -0.73
N ARG A 46 11.93 -6.22 -0.09
CA ARG A 46 13.16 -5.80 -0.78
C ARG A 46 13.85 -6.96 -1.50
N TRP A 47 13.93 -8.11 -0.85
CA TRP A 47 14.55 -9.30 -1.46
C TRP A 47 13.75 -9.81 -2.67
N LEU A 48 12.42 -9.87 -2.57
CA LEU A 48 11.54 -10.29 -3.67
C LEU A 48 11.65 -9.35 -4.86
N LYS A 49 11.57 -8.03 -4.63
CA LYS A 49 11.69 -7.03 -5.70
C LYS A 49 13.06 -7.06 -6.39
N LYS A 50 14.13 -7.42 -5.66
CA LYS A 50 15.45 -7.64 -6.27
C LYS A 50 15.54 -8.95 -7.05
N THR A 51 14.93 -10.02 -6.55
CA THR A 51 15.03 -11.37 -7.12
C THR A 51 14.12 -11.54 -8.33
N TRP A 52 12.93 -10.96 -8.29
CA TRP A 52 11.93 -10.99 -9.37
C TRP A 52 11.36 -9.59 -9.62
N PRO A 53 12.10 -8.71 -10.32
CA PRO A 53 11.71 -7.30 -10.48
C PRO A 53 10.38 -7.05 -11.21
N LYS A 54 9.86 -8.06 -11.91
CA LYS A 54 8.60 -7.99 -12.67
C LYS A 54 7.39 -8.50 -11.90
N THR A 55 7.57 -9.09 -10.71
CA THR A 55 6.44 -9.58 -9.90
C THR A 55 5.87 -8.48 -9.02
N LEU A 56 4.55 -8.46 -8.88
CA LEU A 56 3.87 -7.57 -7.94
C LEU A 56 4.14 -8.01 -6.50
N VAL A 57 4.65 -7.15 -5.63
CA VAL A 57 4.87 -7.49 -4.22
C VAL A 57 3.98 -6.62 -3.34
N TYR A 58 3.08 -7.25 -2.60
CA TYR A 58 2.07 -6.58 -1.78
C TYR A 58 2.00 -7.18 -0.38
N SER A 59 1.38 -6.47 0.56
CA SER A 59 1.19 -6.91 1.94
C SER A 59 -0.20 -6.47 2.40
N ASN A 60 -0.80 -7.24 3.30
CA ASN A 60 -2.12 -6.94 3.85
C ASN A 60 -2.00 -6.11 5.13
N ALA A 61 -2.62 -4.95 5.19
CA ALA A 61 -2.69 -4.12 6.39
C ALA A 61 -3.91 -4.50 7.22
N TYR A 62 -3.83 -4.33 8.53
CA TYR A 62 -5.02 -4.40 9.37
C TYR A 62 -6.09 -3.41 8.88
N PRO A 63 -7.37 -3.78 8.92
CA PRO A 63 -8.46 -2.83 8.75
C PRO A 63 -8.55 -1.88 9.96
N MET A 64 -9.27 -0.78 9.79
CA MET A 64 -9.64 0.08 10.92
C MET A 64 -10.49 -0.70 11.93
N GLY A 65 -10.26 -0.46 13.23
CA GLY A 65 -11.01 -1.09 14.33
C GLY A 65 -10.23 -2.11 15.16
N ALA A 66 -8.98 -2.43 14.79
CA ALA A 66 -8.08 -3.11 15.72
C ALA A 66 -7.58 -2.15 16.82
N THR A 67 -7.08 -2.70 17.92
CA THR A 67 -6.58 -1.89 19.03
C THR A 67 -5.24 -1.22 18.68
N ALA A 68 -4.92 -0.08 19.32
CA ALA A 68 -3.61 0.55 19.18
C ALA A 68 -2.45 -0.42 19.50
N ASN A 69 -2.66 -1.33 20.48
CA ASN A 69 -1.68 -2.36 20.82
C ASN A 69 -1.43 -3.34 19.68
N ARG A 70 -2.49 -3.70 18.92
CA ARG A 70 -2.38 -4.55 17.72
C ARG A 70 -1.62 -3.84 16.62
N TYR A 71 -1.94 -2.58 16.34
CA TYR A 71 -1.24 -1.81 15.31
C TYR A 71 0.25 -1.61 15.65
N TYR A 72 0.55 -1.33 16.92
CA TYR A 72 1.91 -1.05 17.37
C TYR A 72 2.76 -2.31 17.60
N GLY A 73 2.14 -3.42 18.03
CA GLY A 73 2.82 -4.66 18.38
C GLY A 73 3.26 -4.72 19.85
N GLY A 74 2.51 -4.10 20.75
CA GLY A 74 2.84 -3.97 22.17
C GLY A 74 2.18 -2.76 22.81
N LYS A 75 2.78 -2.21 23.87
CA LYS A 75 2.31 -0.95 24.48
C LYS A 75 2.62 0.22 23.54
N PRO A 76 1.61 0.98 23.05
CA PRO A 76 1.85 2.15 22.21
C PRO A 76 2.49 3.30 23.00
N PRO A 77 3.02 4.32 22.31
CA PRO A 77 3.43 5.59 22.91
C PRO A 77 2.33 6.21 23.79
N ALA A 78 2.70 7.06 24.75
CA ALA A 78 1.77 7.65 25.71
C ALA A 78 0.72 8.56 25.04
N ASP A 79 1.08 9.20 23.93
CA ASP A 79 0.22 10.00 23.04
C ASP A 79 -0.61 9.14 22.08
N GLY A 80 -0.47 7.81 22.14
CA GLY A 80 -1.24 6.85 21.36
C GLY A 80 -0.57 6.43 20.05
N TYR A 81 -1.30 5.63 19.27
CA TYR A 81 -0.88 5.21 17.93
C TYR A 81 -2.12 5.02 17.06
N SER A 82 -2.40 6.01 16.21
CA SER A 82 -3.64 6.06 15.43
C SER A 82 -3.60 5.12 14.23
N TYR A 83 -4.77 4.78 13.70
CA TYR A 83 -4.85 4.00 12.46
C TYR A 83 -4.19 4.68 11.26
N GLU A 84 -4.31 6.01 11.15
CA GLU A 84 -3.65 6.75 10.08
C GLU A 84 -2.12 6.67 10.22
N GLN A 85 -1.58 6.79 11.44
CA GLN A 85 -0.16 6.60 11.70
C GLN A 85 0.28 5.17 11.34
N TYR A 86 -0.52 4.16 11.72
CA TYR A 86 -0.29 2.78 11.32
C TYR A 86 -0.20 2.60 9.80
N LEU A 87 -1.17 3.11 9.04
CA LEU A 87 -1.14 2.97 7.57
C LEU A 87 0.02 3.73 6.92
N ARG A 88 0.39 4.91 7.46
CA ARG A 88 1.56 5.66 6.99
C ARG A 88 2.85 4.88 7.22
N ASP A 89 3.03 4.32 8.41
CA ASP A 89 4.19 3.49 8.73
C ASP A 89 4.17 2.19 7.92
N PHE A 90 3.01 1.56 7.73
CA PHE A 90 2.86 0.38 6.88
C PHE A 90 3.34 0.66 5.45
N SER A 91 2.79 1.70 4.81
CA SER A 91 3.17 2.08 3.45
C SER A 91 4.66 2.41 3.33
N ARG A 92 5.22 3.13 4.31
CA ARG A 92 6.62 3.58 4.29
C ARG A 92 7.62 2.49 4.62
N ILE A 93 7.37 1.71 5.67
CA ILE A 93 8.30 0.71 6.19
C ILE A 93 8.28 -0.52 5.29
N VAL A 94 7.09 -1.04 4.96
CA VAL A 94 6.97 -2.27 4.16
C VAL A 94 7.42 -2.04 2.71
N GLY A 95 7.10 -0.88 2.12
CA GLY A 95 7.56 -0.51 0.78
C GLY A 95 7.03 -1.42 -0.34
N SER A 96 5.86 -2.02 -0.14
CA SER A 96 5.15 -2.81 -1.14
C SER A 96 4.68 -1.96 -2.32
N ASP A 97 4.37 -2.62 -3.43
CA ASP A 97 3.80 -1.97 -4.63
C ASP A 97 2.32 -1.62 -4.46
N VAL A 98 1.61 -2.35 -3.57
CA VAL A 98 0.20 -2.14 -3.24
C VAL A 98 0.04 -2.12 -1.72
N VAL A 99 -0.78 -1.18 -1.23
CA VAL A 99 -1.33 -1.22 0.13
C VAL A 99 -2.67 -1.94 0.04
N MET A 100 -2.72 -3.17 0.53
CA MET A 100 -3.92 -4.01 0.58
C MET A 100 -4.50 -3.99 2.00
N TYR A 101 -5.80 -4.19 2.14
CA TYR A 101 -6.48 -4.44 3.42
C TYR A 101 -7.73 -5.26 3.15
N ASP A 102 -8.23 -5.95 4.17
CA ASP A 102 -9.47 -6.71 4.06
C ASP A 102 -10.71 -5.81 4.19
N ALA A 103 -11.63 -5.92 3.22
CA ALA A 103 -12.93 -5.25 3.23
C ALA A 103 -14.06 -6.29 3.26
N TYR A 104 -14.62 -6.55 4.44
CA TYR A 104 -15.71 -7.52 4.63
C TYR A 104 -17.09 -6.86 4.57
N ILE A 105 -17.46 -6.33 3.40
CA ILE A 105 -18.67 -5.50 3.21
C ILE A 105 -19.98 -6.26 3.50
N PHE A 106 -19.99 -7.58 3.33
CA PHE A 106 -21.17 -8.43 3.53
C PHE A 106 -21.20 -9.09 4.92
N ARG A 107 -20.26 -8.76 5.81
CA ARG A 107 -20.26 -9.30 7.17
C ARG A 107 -20.99 -8.34 8.10
N GLU A 108 -22.06 -8.81 8.71
CA GLU A 108 -22.74 -8.10 9.78
C GLU A 108 -21.88 -8.16 11.07
N GLY A 109 -21.45 -7.00 11.57
CA GLY A 109 -20.68 -6.86 12.81
C GLY A 109 -19.15 -6.93 12.66
N GLY A 110 -18.44 -6.33 13.63
CA GLY A 110 -16.98 -6.15 13.65
C GLY A 110 -16.52 -4.85 12.99
N GLY A 111 -15.27 -4.42 13.27
CA GLY A 111 -14.70 -3.16 12.74
C GLY A 111 -14.60 -3.07 11.21
N THR A 112 -14.89 -4.17 10.51
CA THR A 112 -14.84 -4.30 9.04
C THR A 112 -16.21 -4.20 8.36
N GLY A 113 -17.31 -4.11 9.12
CA GLY A 113 -18.67 -4.01 8.58
C GLY A 113 -18.99 -2.66 7.90
N ASN A 114 -18.18 -1.62 8.18
CA ASN A 114 -18.17 -0.38 7.42
C ASN A 114 -16.75 -0.12 6.88
N PRO A 115 -16.46 -0.43 5.60
CA PRO A 115 -15.12 -0.30 5.04
C PRO A 115 -14.75 1.16 4.70
N PHE A 116 -15.73 2.09 4.64
CA PHE A 116 -15.50 3.44 4.12
C PHE A 116 -14.39 4.21 4.85
N PRO A 117 -14.29 4.19 6.19
CA PRO A 117 -13.18 4.84 6.90
C PRO A 117 -11.81 4.27 6.54
N THR A 118 -11.71 2.94 6.44
CA THR A 118 -10.49 2.24 6.00
C THR A 118 -10.13 2.63 4.57
N MET A 119 -11.09 2.58 3.64
CA MET A 119 -10.93 2.98 2.23
C MET A 119 -10.40 4.41 2.10
N ASN A 120 -11.03 5.37 2.78
CA ASN A 120 -10.66 6.78 2.69
C ASN A 120 -9.26 7.03 3.23
N THR A 121 -8.91 6.41 4.36
CA THR A 121 -7.58 6.57 4.97
C THR A 121 -6.50 5.92 4.11
N ALA A 122 -6.74 4.71 3.59
CA ALA A 122 -5.82 4.02 2.70
C ALA A 122 -5.57 4.81 1.41
N ARG A 123 -6.62 5.38 0.80
CA ARG A 123 -6.51 6.25 -0.38
C ARG A 123 -5.67 7.49 -0.09
N LYS A 124 -5.94 8.19 1.02
CA LYS A 124 -5.16 9.37 1.45
C LYS A 124 -3.67 9.03 1.56
N VAL A 125 -3.34 7.97 2.28
CA VAL A 125 -1.95 7.54 2.48
C VAL A 125 -1.28 7.15 1.17
N ALA A 126 -1.98 6.41 0.29
CA ALA A 126 -1.42 6.01 -1.00
C ALA A 126 -1.05 7.21 -1.88
N LEU A 127 -1.91 8.25 -1.92
CA LEU A 127 -1.64 9.49 -2.66
C LEU A 127 -0.46 10.28 -2.08
N ASP A 128 -0.36 10.38 -0.76
CA ASP A 128 0.76 11.03 -0.08
C ASP A 128 2.10 10.30 -0.35
N THR A 129 2.10 8.96 -0.37
CA THR A 129 3.30 8.17 -0.68
C THR A 129 3.71 8.31 -2.16
N ALA A 130 2.74 8.31 -3.09
CA ALA A 130 3.01 8.47 -4.52
C ALA A 130 3.65 9.83 -4.84
N SER A 131 3.11 10.92 -4.27
CA SER A 131 3.66 12.27 -4.44
C SER A 131 5.10 12.40 -3.95
N ARG A 132 5.45 11.74 -2.83
CA ARG A 132 6.80 11.77 -2.24
C ARG A 132 7.83 10.93 -2.99
N THR A 133 7.42 9.84 -3.62
CA THR A 133 8.33 8.92 -4.32
C THR A 133 8.61 9.33 -5.77
N GLY A 134 8.05 10.45 -6.24
CA GLY A 134 8.16 10.87 -7.65
C GLY A 134 7.48 9.90 -8.62
N ARG A 135 6.77 8.88 -8.12
CA ARG A 135 5.89 8.02 -8.91
C ARG A 135 4.62 8.82 -9.21
N SER A 136 4.77 9.78 -10.13
CA SER A 136 3.64 10.33 -10.86
C SER A 136 2.89 9.14 -11.46
N SER A 137 1.60 9.02 -11.15
CA SER A 137 0.72 8.19 -11.96
C SER A 137 0.84 8.74 -13.38
N SER A 138 1.56 8.06 -14.26
CA SER A 138 1.56 8.40 -15.67
C SER A 138 0.14 8.15 -16.18
N ARG A 139 -0.70 9.18 -16.09
CA ARG A 139 -1.89 9.28 -16.93
C ARG A 139 -1.34 9.41 -18.33
N THR A 140 -1.29 8.29 -19.05
CA THR A 140 -1.25 8.33 -20.50
C THR A 140 -2.57 8.96 -20.92
N LEU A 141 -2.59 10.29 -21.02
CA LEU A 141 -3.67 11.00 -21.67
C LEU A 141 -3.68 10.47 -23.10
N THR A 142 -4.78 9.83 -23.49
CA THR A 142 -4.99 9.50 -24.90
C THR A 142 -5.11 10.81 -25.67
N SER A 143 -4.77 10.80 -26.95
CA SER A 143 -4.69 11.99 -27.82
C SER A 143 -5.97 12.86 -27.84
N GLY A 144 -7.10 12.36 -27.34
CA GLY A 144 -8.35 13.13 -27.20
C GLY A 144 -8.37 14.13 -26.02
N GLU A 145 -7.61 13.92 -24.94
CA GLU A 145 -7.70 14.77 -23.74
C GLU A 145 -6.79 16.01 -23.79
N VAL A 146 -5.76 16.01 -24.65
CA VAL A 146 -4.85 17.16 -24.82
C VAL A 146 -5.56 18.35 -25.47
N THR A 147 -6.55 18.09 -26.34
CA THR A 147 -7.31 19.13 -27.04
C THR A 147 -8.23 19.90 -26.10
N ALA A 148 -8.82 19.24 -25.09
CA ALA A 148 -9.73 19.88 -24.13
C ALA A 148 -8.99 20.82 -23.14
N CYS A 149 -7.76 20.48 -22.73
CA CYS A 149 -6.98 21.32 -21.83
C CYS A 149 -6.41 22.59 -22.51
N ARG A 150 -6.22 22.58 -23.84
CA ARG A 150 -5.80 23.78 -24.59
C ARG A 150 -6.95 24.76 -24.86
N ALA A 151 -8.20 24.28 -24.93
CA ALA A 151 -9.36 25.13 -25.21
C ALA A 151 -9.74 26.05 -24.02
N ASN A 152 -9.48 25.64 -22.77
CA ASN A 152 -9.90 26.38 -21.58
C ASN A 152 -8.88 27.42 -21.04
N ARG A 153 -7.79 27.70 -21.75
CA ARG A 153 -6.81 28.74 -21.36
C ARG A 153 -6.81 30.00 -22.24
N MET A 154 -7.78 30.16 -23.14
CA MET A 154 -7.88 31.36 -24.00
C MET A 154 -9.08 32.29 -23.72
N SER A 155 -9.87 32.06 -22.66
CA SER A 155 -10.99 32.96 -22.33
C SER A 155 -10.68 34.02 -21.26
N ALA A 156 -9.42 34.19 -20.86
CA ALA A 156 -9.02 35.20 -19.88
C ALA A 156 -8.05 36.22 -20.49
N CYS A 157 -8.49 36.92 -21.55
CA CYS A 157 -7.91 38.20 -21.97
C CYS A 157 -8.78 38.81 -23.08
N ARG A 158 -9.74 39.67 -22.73
CA ARG A 158 -10.12 40.88 -23.49
C ARG A 158 -11.29 41.64 -22.84
N SER A 159 -11.00 42.91 -22.54
CA SER A 159 -11.86 44.11 -22.50
C SER A 159 -13.04 44.20 -21.52
N LEU A 160 -12.85 45.01 -20.46
CA LEU A 160 -13.89 45.85 -19.86
C LEU A 160 -14.11 47.11 -20.73
N PRO A 161 -15.35 47.58 -20.95
CA PRO A 161 -15.62 48.85 -21.59
C PRO A 161 -15.90 49.98 -20.60
N ILE A 162 -15.40 51.17 -21.01
CA ILE A 162 -15.55 52.56 -20.52
C ILE A 162 -14.81 52.91 -19.22
#